data_AF-A0AA87C393-F1
#
_entry.id   AF-A0AA87C393-F1
#
_cell.length_a   1.000
_cell.length_b   1.000
_cell.length_c   1.000
_cell.angle_alpha   90.00
_cell.angle_beta   90.00
_cell.angle_gamma   90.00
#
_symmetry.space_group_name_H-M   'P 1'
#
loop_
_entity.id
_entity.type
_entity.pdbx_description
1 polymer ?
#
loop_
_entity_poly.entity_id
_entity_poly.type
_entity_poly.pdbx_seq_one_letter_code
_entity_poly.pdbx_strand_id
1 'polypeptide(L)'
;MPWMYAVAGLLVGVILGVAISRLMTPEYKKQKNVQKELDSAKFALEQQRQELADHFAKSAEMLDTLGKDYTKLYQHMEKTSSELIPNLPEQDNPFVKTAAAHSDKSQEKSSAKEATLEEQPKDYANGATGLFTEQKKEIMDAPDVVTAKAS
;
A
#
# COMPACT_ATOMS: atom_id res chain seq x y z
N MET A 1 -59.48 -23.18 34.30
CA MET A 1 -58.18 -23.51 34.91
C MET A 1 -57.06 -22.86 34.10
N PRO A 2 -56.19 -22.04 34.70
CA PRO A 2 -55.22 -21.17 34.00
C PRO A 2 -54.12 -21.91 33.22
N TRP A 3 -53.89 -23.20 33.47
CA TRP A 3 -52.88 -24.02 32.77
C TRP A 3 -53.08 -24.17 31.25
N MET A 4 -54.31 -24.03 30.73
CA MET A 4 -54.59 -24.18 29.29
C MET A 4 -53.89 -23.11 28.45
N TYR A 5 -53.80 -21.88 28.95
CA TYR A 5 -53.11 -20.78 28.26
C TYR A 5 -51.59 -20.98 28.22
N ALA A 6 -51.02 -21.61 29.25
CA ALA A 6 -49.61 -21.98 29.26
C ALA A 6 -49.30 -23.02 28.17
N VAL A 7 -50.17 -24.04 28.01
CA VAL A 7 -50.02 -25.06 26.97
C VAL A 7 -50.22 -24.46 25.57
N ALA A 8 -51.20 -23.58 25.39
CA ALA A 8 -51.45 -22.90 24.12
C ALA A 8 -50.29 -21.97 23.73
N GLY A 9 -49.76 -21.19 24.68
CA GLY A 9 -48.60 -20.32 24.47
C GLY A 9 -47.33 -21.10 24.13
N LEU A 10 -47.12 -22.27 24.76
CA LEU A 10 -46.00 -23.15 24.44
C LEU A 10 -46.08 -23.70 23.02
N LEU A 11 -47.27 -24.12 22.57
CA LEU A 11 -47.49 -24.57 21.19
C LEU A 11 -47.18 -23.47 20.17
N VAL A 12 -47.69 -22.26 20.39
CA VAL A 12 -47.41 -21.12 19.49
C VAL A 12 -45.93 -20.74 19.53
N GLY A 13 -45.32 -20.73 20.72
CA GLY A 13 -43.89 -20.43 20.91
C GLY A 13 -42.99 -21.44 20.19
N VAL A 14 -43.33 -22.73 20.19
CA VAL A 14 -42.58 -23.76 19.45
C VAL A 14 -42.68 -23.54 17.95
N ILE A 15 -43.89 -23.26 17.43
CA ILE A 15 -44.07 -23.00 15.98
C ILE A 15 -43.28 -21.76 15.56
N LEU A 16 -43.37 -20.68 16.34
CA LEU A 16 -42.67 -19.43 16.05
C LEU A 16 -41.15 -19.57 16.21
N GLY A 17 -40.70 -20.30 17.23
CA GLY A 17 -39.29 -20.60 17.47
C GLY A 17 -38.66 -21.43 16.35
N VAL A 18 -39.39 -22.42 15.82
CA VAL A 18 -38.95 -23.21 14.66
C VAL A 18 -38.88 -22.33 13.40
N ALA A 19 -39.88 -21.46 13.17
CA ALA A 19 -39.89 -20.55 12.02
C ALA A 19 -38.69 -19.58 12.04
N ILE A 20 -38.41 -18.96 13.19
CA ILE A 20 -37.26 -18.05 13.36
C ILE A 20 -35.94 -18.81 13.21
N SER A 21 -35.82 -19.99 13.83
CA SER A 21 -34.59 -20.80 13.75
C SER A 21 -34.29 -21.22 12.32
N ARG A 22 -35.31 -21.60 11.54
CA ARG A 22 -35.19 -21.98 10.12
C ARG A 22 -34.71 -20.83 9.26
N LEU A 23 -35.14 -19.60 9.56
CA LEU A 23 -34.71 -18.38 8.86
C LEU A 23 -33.28 -17.95 9.24
N MET A 24 -32.83 -18.25 10.46
CA MET A 24 -31.50 -17.86 10.96
C MET A 24 -30.39 -18.91 10.72
N THR A 25 -30.75 -20.14 10.32
CA THR A 25 -29.78 -21.21 10.01
C THR A 25 -28.79 -20.91 8.84
N PRO A 26 -29.08 -20.10 7.80
CA PRO A 26 -28.14 -19.91 6.69
C PRO A 26 -26.87 -19.12 7.08
N GLU A 27 -26.86 -18.39 8.20
CA GLU A 27 -25.74 -17.53 8.61
C GLU A 27 -24.46 -18.32 8.95
N TYR A 28 -24.57 -19.54 9.48
CA TYR A 28 -23.40 -20.39 9.75
C TYR A 28 -22.64 -20.80 8.48
N LYS A 29 -23.33 -20.92 7.34
CA LYS A 29 -22.68 -21.19 6.05
C LYS A 29 -21.98 -19.96 5.51
N LYS A 30 -22.52 -18.76 5.78
CA LYS A 30 -21.90 -17.49 5.39
C LYS A 30 -20.60 -17.26 6.14
N GLN A 31 -20.53 -17.51 7.46
CA GLN A 31 -19.27 -17.38 8.20
C GLN A 31 -18.15 -18.26 7.66
N LYS A 32 -18.44 -19.53 7.32
CA LYS A 32 -17.44 -20.42 6.70
C LYS A 32 -17.01 -19.93 5.33
N ASN A 33 -17.93 -19.34 4.55
CA ASN A 33 -17.58 -18.77 3.25
C ASN A 33 -16.72 -17.52 3.40
N VAL A 34 -17.07 -16.60 4.29
CA VAL A 34 -16.30 -15.38 4.56
C VAL A 34 -14.90 -15.71 5.08
N GLN A 35 -14.76 -16.71 5.96
CA GLN A 35 -13.44 -17.18 6.41
C GLN A 35 -12.61 -17.75 5.25
N LYS A 36 -13.23 -18.55 4.38
CA LYS A 36 -12.58 -19.11 3.19
C LYS A 36 -12.16 -18.01 2.20
N GLU A 37 -13.01 -17.00 2.00
CA GLU A 37 -12.70 -15.85 1.17
C GLU A 37 -11.52 -15.06 1.75
N LEU A 38 -11.49 -14.82 3.06
CA LEU A 38 -10.35 -14.20 3.74
C LEU A 38 -9.05 -14.98 3.58
N ASP A 39 -9.09 -16.30 3.78
CA ASP A 39 -7.90 -17.14 3.64
C ASP A 39 -7.42 -17.17 2.18
N SER A 40 -8.35 -17.20 1.21
CA SER A 40 -8.02 -17.13 -0.22
C SER A 40 -7.40 -15.79 -0.62
N ALA A 41 -7.92 -14.67 -0.08
CA ALA A 41 -7.41 -13.34 -0.35
C ALA A 41 -6.01 -13.15 0.25
N LYS A 42 -5.78 -13.66 1.46
CA LYS A 42 -4.45 -13.68 2.09
C LYS A 42 -3.45 -14.50 1.28
N PHE A 43 -3.86 -15.68 0.82
CA PHE A 43 -3.03 -16.52 -0.04
C PHE A 43 -2.68 -15.82 -1.36
N ALA A 44 -3.67 -15.18 -2.01
CA ALA A 44 -3.44 -14.42 -3.24
C ALA A 44 -2.47 -13.24 -3.03
N LEU A 45 -2.60 -12.52 -1.91
CA LEU A 45 -1.67 -11.44 -1.55
C LEU A 45 -0.25 -11.94 -1.32
N GLU A 46 -0.09 -13.07 -0.64
CA GLU A 46 1.23 -13.67 -0.42
C GLU A 46 1.85 -14.14 -1.74
N GLN A 47 1.04 -14.72 -2.62
CA GLN A 47 1.49 -15.12 -3.94
C GLN A 47 1.94 -13.91 -4.79
N GLN A 48 1.19 -12.80 -4.76
CA GLN A 48 1.60 -11.55 -5.42
C GLN A 48 2.88 -10.96 -4.81
N ARG A 49 3.04 -11.03 -3.49
CA ARG A 49 4.27 -10.61 -2.80
C ARG A 49 5.48 -11.41 -3.28
N GLN A 50 5.31 -12.73 -3.42
CA GLN A 50 6.36 -13.62 -3.89
C GLN A 50 6.68 -13.40 -5.36
N GLU A 51 5.67 -13.24 -6.22
CA GLU A 51 5.86 -12.94 -7.64
C GLU A 51 6.57 -11.59 -7.85
N LEU A 52 6.20 -10.56 -7.08
CA LEU A 52 6.90 -9.27 -7.10
C LEU A 52 8.36 -9.41 -6.65
N ALA A 53 8.63 -10.17 -5.59
CA ALA A 53 9.98 -10.39 -5.11
C ALA A 53 10.86 -11.06 -6.19
N ASP A 54 10.32 -12.08 -6.88
CA ASP A 54 11.02 -12.76 -7.96
C ASP A 54 11.23 -11.84 -9.18
N HIS A 55 10.21 -11.05 -9.55
CA HIS A 55 10.32 -10.06 -10.62
C HIS A 55 11.37 -8.99 -10.32
N PHE A 56 11.45 -8.50 -9.07
CA PHE A 56 12.48 -7.55 -8.65
C PHE A 56 13.87 -8.19 -8.61
N ALA A 57 14.01 -9.44 -8.16
CA ALA A 57 15.28 -10.16 -8.21
C ALA A 57 15.79 -10.29 -9.65
N LYS A 58 14.92 -10.72 -10.57
CA LYS A 58 15.23 -10.79 -12.00
C LYS A 58 15.54 -9.42 -12.61
N SER A 59 14.81 -8.38 -12.21
CA SER A 59 15.06 -7.01 -12.66
C SER A 59 16.39 -6.47 -12.16
N ALA A 60 16.78 -6.81 -10.92
CA ALA A 60 18.08 -6.45 -10.37
C ALA A 60 19.23 -7.15 -11.13
N GLU A 61 19.05 -8.42 -11.49
CA GLU A 61 20.01 -9.14 -12.35
C GLU A 61 20.13 -8.47 -13.73
N MET A 62 19.02 -8.12 -14.38
CA MET A 62 19.04 -7.39 -15.65
C MET A 62 19.65 -5.99 -15.52
N LEU A 63 19.46 -5.31 -14.39
CA LEU A 63 20.04 -3.99 -14.15
C LEU A 63 21.56 -4.08 -13.94
N ASP A 64 22.04 -5.14 -13.28
CA ASP A 64 23.47 -5.42 -13.13
C ASP A 64 24.14 -5.70 -14.48
N THR A 65 23.52 -6.50 -15.35
CA THR A 65 24.04 -6.71 -16.71
C THR A 65 24.06 -5.42 -17.52
N LEU A 66 23.00 -4.61 -17.44
CA LEU A 66 22.94 -3.31 -18.10
C LEU A 66 24.01 -2.34 -17.58
N GLY A 67 24.27 -2.29 -16.28
CA GLY A 67 25.32 -1.47 -15.69
C GLY A 67 26.72 -1.88 -16.16
N LYS A 68 26.97 -3.19 -16.26
CA LYS A 68 28.20 -3.74 -16.83
C LYS A 68 28.35 -3.36 -18.31
N ASP A 69 27.30 -3.49 -19.10
CA ASP A 69 27.34 -3.18 -20.53
C ASP A 69 27.46 -1.67 -20.79
N TYR A 70 26.82 -0.84 -19.97
CA TYR A 70 27.01 0.61 -19.97
C TYR A 70 28.48 0.99 -19.72
N THR A 71 29.11 0.36 -18.72
CA THR A 71 30.52 0.59 -18.40
C THR A 71 31.42 0.15 -19.55
N LYS A 72 31.18 -1.02 -20.14
CA LYS A 72 31.93 -1.51 -21.31
C LYS A 72 31.79 -0.58 -22.51
N LEU A 73 30.58 -0.11 -22.78
CA LEU A 73 30.33 0.85 -23.87
C LEU A 73 31.13 2.13 -23.64
N TYR A 74 31.11 2.66 -22.43
CA TYR A 74 31.86 3.85 -22.09
C TYR A 74 33.38 3.63 -22.26
N GLN A 75 33.92 2.53 -21.73
CA GLN A 75 35.34 2.16 -21.91
C GLN A 75 35.71 1.98 -23.39
N HIS A 76 34.80 1.45 -24.21
CA HIS A 76 35.02 1.32 -25.65
C HIS A 76 35.07 2.69 -26.32
N MET A 77 34.13 3.59 -25.98
CA MET A 77 34.14 4.97 -26.51
C MET A 77 35.38 5.75 -26.08
N GLU A 78 35.82 5.59 -24.83
CA GLU A 78 37.07 6.16 -24.33
C GLU A 78 38.28 5.68 -25.15
N LYS A 79 38.43 4.36 -25.34
CA LYS A 79 39.53 3.79 -26.15
C LYS A 79 39.47 4.25 -27.60
N THR A 80 38.31 4.15 -28.25
CA THR A 80 38.13 4.59 -29.64
C THR A 80 38.40 6.08 -29.80
N SER A 81 37.98 6.91 -28.85
CA SER A 81 38.24 8.35 -28.89
C SER A 81 39.73 8.68 -28.77
N SER A 82 40.46 7.97 -27.90
CA SER A 82 41.92 8.11 -27.77
C SER A 82 42.67 7.64 -29.02
N GLU A 83 42.15 6.62 -29.71
CA GLU A 83 42.75 6.07 -30.93
C GLU A 83 42.49 6.97 -32.16
N LEU A 84 41.26 7.47 -32.33
CA LEU A 84 40.89 8.32 -33.46
C LEU A 84 41.39 9.77 -33.33
N ILE A 85 41.62 10.26 -32.11
CA ILE A 85 42.05 11.64 -31.85
C ILE A 85 43.29 11.66 -30.93
N PRO A 86 44.46 11.23 -31.42
CA PRO A 86 45.67 11.06 -30.60
C PRO A 86 46.32 12.38 -30.15
N ASN A 87 45.84 13.53 -30.60
CA ASN A 87 46.42 14.85 -30.29
C ASN A 87 45.47 15.77 -29.49
N LEU A 88 44.36 15.24 -28.96
CA LEU A 88 43.48 16.01 -28.10
C LEU A 88 43.98 15.93 -26.64
N PRO A 89 44.11 17.05 -25.92
CA PRO A 89 44.39 16.98 -24.49
C PRO A 89 43.27 16.19 -23.80
N GLU A 90 43.60 15.34 -22.82
CA GLU A 90 42.62 14.52 -22.06
C GLU A 90 41.49 15.36 -21.45
N GLN A 91 41.72 16.67 -21.29
CA GLN A 91 40.73 17.62 -20.80
C GLN A 91 39.57 17.91 -21.77
N ASP A 92 39.77 17.74 -23.08
CA ASP A 92 38.78 18.01 -24.15
C ASP A 92 38.02 16.75 -24.58
N ASN A 93 38.42 15.57 -24.11
CA ASN A 93 37.71 14.35 -24.41
C ASN A 93 36.54 14.14 -23.42
N PRO A 94 35.27 14.22 -23.85
CA PRO A 94 34.12 14.07 -22.97
C PRO A 94 33.98 12.63 -22.41
N PHE A 95 34.73 11.67 -22.96
CA PHE A 95 34.67 10.26 -22.60
C PHE A 95 35.73 9.79 -21.57
N VAL A 96 36.65 10.65 -21.10
CA VAL A 96 37.62 10.28 -20.04
C VAL A 96 37.17 10.73 -18.65
N LYS A 97 36.43 11.85 -18.55
CA LYS A 97 36.00 12.41 -17.24
C LYS A 97 35.02 11.52 -16.47
N THR A 98 34.19 10.75 -17.14
CA THR A 98 33.12 9.98 -16.47
C THR A 98 33.58 8.59 -16.04
N ALA A 99 34.63 8.02 -16.65
CA ALA A 99 35.23 6.76 -16.22
C ALA A 99 35.88 6.90 -14.82
N ALA A 100 36.63 7.99 -14.60
CA ALA A 100 37.22 8.29 -13.28
C ALA A 100 36.14 8.46 -12.19
N ALA A 101 35.03 9.14 -12.50
CA ALA A 101 33.94 9.35 -11.55
C ALA A 101 33.14 8.07 -11.19
N HIS A 102 33.07 7.10 -12.11
CA HIS A 102 32.44 5.80 -11.84
C HIS A 102 33.37 4.79 -11.15
N SER A 103 34.68 4.93 -11.32
CA SER A 103 35.68 4.03 -10.73
C SER A 103 35.86 4.27 -9.22
N ASP A 104 35.91 5.53 -8.78
CA ASP A 104 36.14 5.89 -7.37
C ASP A 104 34.94 5.61 -6.45
N LYS A 105 33.74 5.44 -7.00
CA LYS A 105 32.53 5.29 -6.18
C LYS A 105 32.31 3.88 -5.62
N SER A 106 33.17 2.92 -5.98
CA SER A 106 33.03 1.51 -5.60
C SER A 106 33.75 1.13 -4.30
N GLN A 107 34.51 2.04 -3.67
CA GLN A 107 35.31 1.73 -2.47
C GLN A 107 35.29 2.82 -1.38
N GLU A 108 34.19 3.52 -1.11
CA GLU A 108 34.08 4.26 0.16
C GLU A 108 32.64 4.73 0.42
N LYS A 109 31.80 3.89 1.04
CA LYS A 109 30.73 4.38 1.93
C LYS A 109 30.11 3.32 2.82
N SER A 110 30.94 2.73 3.68
CA SER A 110 30.51 2.00 4.87
C SER A 110 30.81 2.84 6.12
N SER A 111 30.30 4.08 6.20
CA SER A 111 30.07 4.79 7.48
C SER A 111 29.50 6.18 7.25
N ALA A 112 28.50 6.52 8.07
CA ALA A 112 28.01 7.86 8.35
C ALA A 112 27.41 8.66 7.18
N LYS A 113 26.12 8.45 6.91
CA LYS A 113 25.16 9.57 6.68
C LYS A 113 23.71 9.11 6.90
N GLU A 114 23.34 8.91 8.16
CA GLU A 114 22.00 9.32 8.61
C GLU A 114 21.86 10.83 8.40
N ALA A 115 20.63 11.33 8.25
CA ALA A 115 20.25 12.69 7.89
C ALA A 115 20.40 13.03 6.39
N THR A 116 19.45 12.55 5.60
CA THR A 116 18.51 13.34 4.78
C THR A 116 17.87 12.36 3.81
N LEU A 117 16.83 11.69 4.28
CA LEU A 117 15.79 11.18 3.38
C LEU A 117 15.18 12.45 2.78
N GLU A 118 15.67 12.89 1.62
CA GLU A 118 14.99 13.91 0.83
C GLU A 118 13.60 13.33 0.53
N GLU A 119 12.67 13.93 1.24
CA GLU A 119 11.30 13.53 1.46
C GLU A 119 10.59 13.46 0.10
N GLN A 120 10.08 12.28 -0.28
CA GLN A 120 9.10 12.20 -1.36
C GLN A 120 7.98 13.20 -1.07
N PRO A 121 7.45 13.91 -2.07
CA PRO A 121 6.39 14.88 -1.85
C PRO A 121 5.26 14.21 -1.07
N LYS A 122 4.97 14.76 0.12
CA LYS A 122 3.86 14.33 0.96
C LYS A 122 2.56 14.82 0.33
N ASP A 123 2.19 14.25 -0.82
CA ASP A 123 0.95 14.53 -1.55
C ASP A 123 -0.30 13.90 -0.89
N TYR A 124 -0.16 13.39 0.34
CA TYR A 124 -1.30 12.99 1.14
C TYR A 124 -1.73 14.20 1.97
N ALA A 125 -2.86 14.81 1.61
CA ALA A 125 -3.58 15.72 2.48
C ALA A 125 -3.97 14.97 3.76
N ASN A 126 -3.10 15.02 4.76
CA ASN A 126 -3.33 14.37 6.04
C ASN A 126 -4.22 15.30 6.88
N GLY A 127 -5.52 15.29 6.56
CA GLY A 127 -6.53 16.11 7.23
C GLY A 127 -7.49 16.75 6.23
N ALA A 128 -8.71 17.04 6.69
CA ALA A 128 -9.74 17.68 5.90
C ALA A 128 -9.15 18.95 5.26
N THR A 129 -8.97 18.91 3.94
CA THR A 129 -8.69 20.11 3.16
C THR A 129 -9.86 21.04 3.45
N GLY A 130 -9.58 22.21 4.03
CA GLY A 130 -10.58 23.13 4.61
C GLY A 130 -11.62 23.70 3.64
N LEU A 131 -11.88 23.02 2.52
CA LEU A 131 -12.94 23.25 1.57
C LEU A 131 -14.32 22.88 2.13
N PHE A 132 -14.38 21.95 3.08
CA PHE A 132 -15.58 21.68 3.87
C PHE A 132 -15.33 22.11 5.31
N THR A 133 -15.83 23.27 5.69
CA THR A 133 -15.98 23.63 7.10
C THR A 133 -17.20 22.87 7.62
N GLU A 134 -16.96 21.82 8.41
CA GLU A 134 -18.04 21.23 9.20
C GLU A 134 -18.45 22.29 10.24
N GLN A 135 -19.55 23.01 9.98
CA GLN A 135 -20.21 23.75 11.04
C GLN A 135 -20.59 22.73 12.11
N LYS A 136 -19.91 22.79 13.25
CA LYS A 136 -20.27 22.04 14.45
C LYS A 136 -21.76 22.28 14.70
N LYS A 137 -22.58 21.28 14.42
CA LYS A 137 -24.01 21.33 14.71
C LYS A 137 -24.14 21.51 16.21
N GLU A 138 -24.73 22.62 16.65
CA GLU A 138 -25.16 22.77 18.04
C GLU A 138 -26.18 21.67 18.31
N ILE A 139 -25.79 20.72 19.15
CA ILE A 139 -26.73 19.76 19.72
C ILE A 139 -27.47 20.54 20.80
N MET A 140 -28.63 21.09 20.45
CA MET A 140 -29.56 21.62 21.44
C MET A 140 -30.11 20.45 22.23
N ASP A 141 -29.80 20.39 23.52
CA ASP A 141 -30.47 19.45 24.42
C ASP A 141 -31.95 19.82 24.54
N ALA A 142 -32.78 18.78 24.68
CA ALA A 142 -34.23 18.84 24.54
C ALA A 142 -35.00 19.88 25.40
N PRO A 143 -34.56 20.39 26.56
CA PRO A 143 -35.38 21.38 27.28
C PRO A 143 -35.37 22.79 26.68
N ASP A 144 -34.44 23.14 25.79
CA ASP A 144 -34.30 24.53 25.30
C ASP A 144 -35.03 24.82 23.98
N VAL A 145 -35.51 23.78 23.29
CA VAL A 145 -36.33 23.94 22.07
C VAL A 145 -37.78 24.36 22.40
N VAL A 146 -38.21 24.21 23.65
CA VAL A 146 -39.59 24.47 24.08
C VAL A 146 -39.80 25.94 24.47
N THR A 147 -38.75 26.63 24.90
CA THR A 147 -38.74 28.04 25.31
C THR A 147 -38.56 28.99 24.13
N ALA A 148 -37.74 28.62 23.14
CA ALA A 148 -37.51 29.43 21.93
C ALA A 148 -38.76 29.59 21.03
N LYS A 149 -39.77 28.73 21.19
CA LYS A 149 -41.03 28.81 20.43
C LYS A 149 -42.15 29.57 21.16
N ALA A 150 -41.89 30.05 22.37
CA ALA A 150 -42.88 30.72 23.23
C ALA A 150 -42.61 32.23 23.42
N SER A 151 -41.89 32.88 22.49
CA SER A 151 -41.78 34.34 22.40
C SER A 151 -42.07 34.82 20.99
#